data_AF-A0ABD2LEB1-F1
#
_entry.id   AF-A0ABD2LEB1-F1
#
_cell.length_a   1.000
_cell.length_b   1.000
_cell.length_c   1.000
_cell.angle_alpha   90.00
_cell.angle_beta   90.00
_cell.angle_gamma   90.00
#
_symmetry.space_group_name_H-M   'P 1'
#
loop_
_entity.id
_entity.type
_entity.pdbx_description
1 polymer ?
#
loop_
_entity_poly.entity_id
_entity_poly.type
_entity_poly.pdbx_seq_one_letter_code
_entity_poly.pdbx_strand_id
1 'polypeptide(L)'
;MEGKKCSGGVNGAFMALRKRIPTFPFEKRLSKIDTLNLACAYINLLNEILATEEHPAIFLEHSISLAKYGGSSAQTIWGTSDLLSRLDWINWKGMGMDPPRNSQF
;
A
#
# COMPACT_ATOMS: atom_id res chain seq x y z
N MET A 1 -28.83 -13.79 -9.42
CA MET A 1 -27.68 -14.66 -9.73
C MET A 1 -26.81 -13.94 -10.76
N GLU A 2 -25.88 -13.09 -10.34
CA GLU A 2 -24.94 -12.44 -11.27
C GLU A 2 -23.63 -13.24 -11.32
N GLY A 3 -23.30 -13.66 -12.54
CA GLY A 3 -22.31 -14.68 -12.85
C GLY A 3 -20.88 -14.28 -12.49
N LYS A 4 -20.34 -14.90 -11.44
CA LYS A 4 -18.90 -15.05 -11.23
C LYS A 4 -18.35 -16.06 -12.25
N LYS A 5 -17.83 -15.60 -13.38
CA LYS A 5 -16.96 -16.35 -14.30
C LYS A 5 -15.93 -15.33 -14.84
N CYS A 6 -14.60 -15.48 -14.72
CA CYS A 6 -13.75 -16.67 -14.70
C CYS A 6 -12.57 -16.47 -13.71
N SER A 7 -12.39 -17.37 -12.74
CA SER A 7 -11.25 -17.32 -11.80
C SER A 7 -10.42 -18.60 -11.85
N GLY A 8 -10.06 -19.06 -13.05
CA GLY A 8 -9.28 -20.29 -13.23
C GLY A 8 -7.84 -20.10 -13.72
N GLY A 9 -7.35 -18.86 -13.84
CA GLY A 9 -6.05 -18.61 -14.47
C GLY A 9 -5.29 -17.41 -13.89
N VAL A 10 -3.99 -17.35 -14.19
CA VAL A 10 -3.03 -16.37 -13.66
C VAL A 10 -3.50 -14.93 -13.82
N ASN A 11 -4.09 -14.57 -14.97
CA ASN A 11 -4.58 -13.21 -15.20
C ASN A 11 -5.75 -12.81 -14.28
N GLY A 12 -6.61 -13.77 -13.91
CA GLY A 12 -7.69 -13.55 -12.95
C GLY A 12 -7.15 -13.30 -11.54
N ALA A 13 -6.12 -14.05 -11.12
CA ALA A 13 -5.44 -13.84 -9.84
C ALA A 13 -4.77 -12.44 -9.80
N PHE A 14 -4.15 -12.02 -10.90
CA PHE A 14 -3.57 -10.69 -11.04
C PHE A 14 -4.62 -9.55 -10.94
N MET A 15 -5.85 -9.77 -11.41
CA MET A 15 -6.96 -8.82 -11.20
C MET A 15 -7.42 -8.79 -9.75
N ALA A 16 -7.48 -9.94 -9.09
CA ALA A 16 -7.83 -10.01 -7.67
C ALA A 16 -6.75 -9.34 -6.79
N LEU A 17 -5.47 -9.51 -7.13
CA LEU A 17 -4.35 -8.88 -6.42
C LEU A 17 -4.39 -7.36 -6.54
N ARG A 18 -4.62 -6.82 -7.75
CA ARG A 18 -4.71 -5.37 -7.96
C ARG A 18 -5.82 -4.69 -7.15
N LYS A 19 -6.87 -5.43 -6.77
CA LYS A 19 -7.95 -4.91 -5.90
C LYS A 19 -7.55 -4.83 -4.42
N ARG A 20 -6.42 -5.41 -4.02
CA ARG A 20 -5.95 -5.50 -2.62
C ARG A 20 -4.73 -4.62 -2.33
N ILE A 21 -4.03 -4.16 -3.36
CA ILE A 21 -2.88 -3.27 -3.23
C ILE A 21 -3.33 -1.83 -3.45
N PRO A 22 -2.64 -0.82 -2.88
CA PRO A 22 -3.04 0.57 -3.03
C PRO A 22 -2.86 1.05 -4.48
N THR A 23 -3.96 1.40 -5.14
CA THR A 23 -3.99 1.90 -6.52
C THR A 23 -4.66 3.25 -6.59
N PHE A 24 -4.26 4.11 -7.53
CA PHE A 24 -4.94 5.39 -7.71
C PHE A 24 -6.37 5.18 -8.26
N PRO A 25 -7.33 6.07 -7.92
CA PRO A 25 -8.72 5.96 -8.39
C PRO A 25 -8.88 5.88 -9.92
N PHE A 26 -7.96 6.51 -10.66
CA PHE A 26 -7.96 6.55 -12.14
C PHE A 26 -6.70 5.90 -12.74
N GLU A 27 -6.06 5.00 -11.99
CA GLU A 27 -4.80 4.44 -12.43
C GLU A 27 -4.93 3.60 -13.70
N LYS A 28 -3.98 3.77 -14.63
CA LYS A 28 -3.79 2.79 -15.69
C LYS A 28 -3.44 1.43 -15.07
N ARG A 29 -3.87 0.35 -15.72
CA ARG A 29 -3.51 -1.01 -15.27
C ARG A 29 -1.99 -1.14 -15.08
N LEU A 30 -1.57 -1.36 -13.84
CA LEU A 30 -0.19 -1.70 -13.50
C LEU A 30 0.29 -2.91 -14.31
N SER A 31 1.57 -2.93 -14.70
CA SER A 31 2.16 -4.10 -15.33
C SER A 31 2.19 -5.29 -14.36
N LYS A 32 2.45 -6.51 -14.85
CA LYS A 32 2.54 -7.69 -13.96
C LYS A 32 3.67 -7.53 -12.95
N ILE A 33 4.81 -6.99 -13.37
CA ILE A 33 5.97 -6.80 -12.49
C ILE A 33 5.70 -5.71 -11.46
N ASP A 34 5.13 -4.56 -11.87
CA ASP A 34 4.80 -3.48 -10.94
C ASP A 34 3.77 -3.93 -9.91
N THR A 35 2.78 -4.73 -10.33
CA THR A 35 1.79 -5.31 -9.43
C THR A 35 2.44 -6.19 -8.36
N LEU A 36 3.44 -7.00 -8.72
CA LEU A 36 4.13 -7.87 -7.77
C LEU A 36 5.04 -7.07 -6.84
N ASN A 37 5.82 -6.13 -7.37
CA ASN A 37 6.71 -5.28 -6.57
C ASN A 37 5.91 -4.46 -5.54
N LEU A 38 4.81 -3.85 -5.98
CA LEU A 38 3.93 -3.08 -5.11
C LEU A 38 3.25 -3.96 -4.05
N ALA A 39 2.84 -5.17 -4.42
CA ALA A 39 2.29 -6.13 -3.46
C ALA A 39 3.31 -6.53 -2.38
N CYS A 40 4.55 -6.83 -2.77
CA CYS A 40 5.61 -7.18 -1.83
C CYS A 40 5.91 -6.01 -0.87
N ALA A 41 6.06 -4.79 -1.39
CA ALA A 41 6.28 -3.61 -0.57
C ALA A 41 5.11 -3.38 0.41
N TYR A 42 3.88 -3.50 -0.08
CA TYR A 42 2.69 -3.30 0.75
C TYR A 42 2.54 -4.36 1.85
N ILE A 43 2.85 -5.63 1.56
CA ILE A 43 2.86 -6.70 2.57
C ILE A 43 3.90 -6.41 3.65
N ASN A 44 5.10 -5.99 3.28
CA ASN A 44 6.15 -5.66 4.26
C ASN A 44 5.73 -4.51 5.18
N LEU A 45 5.12 -3.46 4.63
CA LEU A 45 4.56 -2.37 5.43
C LEU A 45 3.50 -2.87 6.42
N LEU A 46 2.55 -3.67 5.94
CA LEU A 46 1.49 -4.21 6.79
C LEU A 46 2.04 -5.13 7.89
N ASN A 47 3.06 -5.92 7.59
CA ASN A 47 3.73 -6.77 8.59
C ASN A 47 4.41 -5.93 9.67
N GLU A 48 5.07 -4.83 9.30
CA GLU A 48 5.69 -3.93 10.27
C GLU A 48 4.63 -3.28 11.17
N ILE A 49 3.51 -2.80 10.59
CA ILE A 49 2.38 -2.25 11.36
C ILE A 49 1.86 -3.28 12.38
N LEU A 50 1.65 -4.53 11.95
CA LEU A 50 1.12 -5.60 12.79
C LEU A 50 2.12 -6.10 13.85
N ALA A 51 3.42 -5.92 13.62
CA ALA A 51 4.46 -6.33 14.56
C ALA A 51 4.64 -5.33 15.71
N THR A 52 4.14 -4.11 15.57
CA THR A 52 4.20 -3.09 16.64
C THR A 52 3.00 -3.19 17.57
N GLU A 53 3.22 -2.89 18.86
CA GLU A 53 2.12 -2.68 19.83
C GLU A 53 1.59 -1.24 19.79
N GLU A 54 2.16 -0.38 18.93
CA GLU A 54 1.76 1.01 18.79
C GLU A 54 0.48 1.14 17.94
N HIS A 55 -0.29 2.21 18.16
CA HIS A 55 -1.44 2.48 17.32
C HIS A 55 -1.00 2.66 15.85
N PRO A 56 -1.60 1.93 14.88
CA PRO A 56 -1.14 1.90 13.49
C PRO A 56 -0.97 3.27 12.83
N ALA A 57 -1.79 4.26 13.19
CA ALA A 57 -1.70 5.61 12.64
C ALA A 57 -0.43 6.35 13.08
N ILE A 58 -0.01 6.15 14.34
CA ILE A 58 1.19 6.77 14.89
C ILE A 58 2.43 6.13 14.28
N PHE A 59 2.46 4.79 14.23
CA PHE A 59 3.53 4.06 13.57
C PHE A 59 3.69 4.51 12.11
N LEU A 60 2.57 4.60 11.37
CA LEU A 60 2.60 5.05 9.98
C LEU A 60 3.12 6.48 9.82
N GLU A 61 2.69 7.43 10.66
CA GLU A 61 3.17 8.82 10.60
C GLU A 61 4.70 8.88 10.78
N HIS A 62 5.22 8.15 11.76
CA HIS A 62 6.66 8.10 12.04
C HIS A 62 7.43 7.39 10.94
N SER A 63 6.99 6.20 10.56
CA SER A 63 7.66 5.34 9.57
C SER A 63 7.64 5.92 8.16
N ILE A 64 6.52 6.56 7.75
CA ILE A 64 6.46 7.29 6.47
C ILE A 64 7.38 8.51 6.50
N SER A 65 7.43 9.24 7.60
CA SER A 65 8.34 10.40 7.74
C SER A 65 9.81 9.97 7.68
N LEU A 66 10.16 8.87 8.32
CA LEU A 66 11.50 8.26 8.22
C LEU A 66 11.81 7.78 6.80
N ALA A 67 10.87 7.14 6.11
CA ALA A 67 11.08 6.70 4.73
C ALA A 67 11.19 7.86 3.73
N LYS A 68 10.50 8.99 3.98
CA LYS A 68 10.52 10.19 3.11
C LYS A 68 11.74 11.09 3.34
N TYR A 69 12.17 11.24 4.60
CA TYR A 69 13.18 12.24 5.00
C TYR A 69 14.40 11.64 5.69
N GLY A 70 14.34 10.39 6.12
CA GLY A 70 15.47 9.70 6.68
C GLY A 70 16.52 9.44 5.59
N GLY A 71 17.78 9.67 5.92
CA GLY A 71 18.89 9.36 5.03
C GLY A 71 19.02 7.84 4.78
N SER A 72 20.12 7.42 4.15
CA SER A 72 20.33 6.02 3.75
C SER A 72 20.19 4.97 4.86
N SER A 73 20.35 5.35 6.13
CA SER A 73 20.18 4.44 7.29
C SER A 73 18.72 4.14 7.65
N ALA A 74 17.76 4.92 7.14
CA ALA A 74 16.32 4.76 7.40
C ALA A 74 15.57 4.16 6.20
N GLN A 75 16.28 3.64 5.20
CA GLN A 75 15.68 3.07 4.00
C GLN A 75 14.98 1.75 4.34
N THR A 76 13.65 1.78 4.38
CA THR A 76 12.82 0.58 4.56
C THR A 76 12.62 -0.12 3.22
N ILE A 77 12.50 -1.45 3.25
CA ILE A 77 12.29 -2.26 2.03
C ILE A 77 10.99 -1.87 1.33
N TRP A 78 9.97 -1.47 2.08
CA TRP A 78 8.68 -1.01 1.55
C TRP A 78 8.68 0.47 1.15
N GLY A 79 9.63 1.29 1.61
CA GLY A 79 9.69 2.74 1.40
C GLY A 79 10.02 3.19 -0.02
N THR A 80 9.50 2.50 -1.03
CA THR A 80 9.65 2.89 -2.44
C THR A 80 8.88 4.18 -2.71
N SER A 81 9.40 5.02 -3.60
CA SER A 81 8.75 6.27 -4.01
C SER A 81 7.33 6.03 -4.55
N ASP A 82 7.13 4.92 -5.27
CA ASP A 82 5.82 4.49 -5.78
C ASP A 82 4.84 4.15 -4.64
N LEU A 83 5.23 3.33 -3.66
CA LEU A 83 4.35 3.00 -2.54
C LEU A 83 4.05 4.23 -1.69
N LEU A 84 5.05 5.04 -1.33
CA LEU A 84 4.87 6.26 -0.54
C LEU A 84 3.88 7.23 -1.18
N SER A 85 3.96 7.42 -2.51
CA SER A 85 3.03 8.28 -3.25
C SER A 85 1.60 7.75 -3.22
N ARG A 86 1.41 6.43 -3.16
CA ARG A 86 0.08 5.79 -3.08
C ARG A 86 -0.51 5.84 -1.68
N LEU A 87 0.32 5.79 -0.64
CA LEU A 87 -0.13 5.90 0.76
C LEU A 87 -0.82 7.24 1.03
N ASP A 88 -0.38 8.31 0.37
CA ASP A 88 -0.99 9.63 0.51
C ASP A 88 -2.45 9.67 0.00
N TRP A 89 -2.86 8.69 -0.81
CA TRP A 89 -4.19 8.59 -1.43
C TRP A 89 -5.11 7.51 -0.82
N ILE A 90 -4.61 6.74 0.15
CA ILE A 90 -5.42 5.72 0.80
C ILE A 90 -6.56 6.39 1.58
N ASN A 91 -7.76 5.81 1.52
CA ASN A 91 -8.87 6.23 2.37
C ASN A 91 -8.66 5.72 3.81
N TRP A 92 -7.76 6.38 4.54
CA TRP A 92 -7.45 6.09 5.94
C TRP A 92 -8.71 6.17 6.82
N LYS A 93 -9.57 7.16 6.59
CA LYS A 93 -10.84 7.32 7.29
C LYS A 93 -11.77 6.11 7.11
N GLY A 94 -11.79 5.53 5.91
CA GLY A 94 -12.53 4.30 5.62
C GLY A 94 -12.01 3.06 6.36
N MET A 95 -10.77 3.11 6.88
CA MET A 95 -10.18 2.07 7.72
C MET A 95 -10.32 2.37 9.23
N GLY A 96 -11.05 3.43 9.60
CA GLY A 96 -11.16 3.86 11.00
C GLY A 96 -9.89 4.52 11.54
N MET A 97 -9.00 4.97 10.66
CA MET A 97 -7.73 5.62 11.01
C MET A 97 -7.75 7.07 10.57
N ASP A 98 -7.23 7.97 11.40
CA ASP A 98 -6.97 9.32 10.94
C ASP A 98 -5.80 9.30 9.94
N PRO A 99 -5.91 10.01 8.80
CA PRO A 99 -4.82 10.10 7.84
C PRO A 99 -3.60 10.73 8.51
N PRO A 100 -2.37 10.24 8.25
CA PRO A 100 -1.17 10.91 8.73
C PRO A 100 -1.17 12.36 8.21
N ARG A 101 -0.65 13.31 8.99
CA ARG A 101 -0.68 14.76 8.67
C ARG A 101 -0.17 15.09 7.26
N ASN A 102 0.72 14.26 6.72
CA ASN A 102 1.32 14.41 5.40
C ASN A 102 0.43 13.92 4.24
N SER A 103 -0.73 13.34 4.54
CA SER A 103 -1.72 12.83 3.57
C SER A 103 -2.79 13.88 3.21
N GLN A 104 -2.57 15.16 3.55
CA GLN A 104 -3.45 16.27 3.18
C GLN A 104 -3.16 16.72 1.74
N PHE A 105 -3.69 15.98 0.78
CA PHE A 105 -3.99 16.49 -0.56
C PHE A 105 -5.46 16.22 -0.87
#